data_AF-A0A654F0G5-F1
#
_entry.id   AF-A0A654F0G5-F1
#
_cell.length_a   1.000
_cell.length_b   1.000
_cell.length_c   1.000
_cell.angle_alpha   90.00
_cell.angle_beta   90.00
_cell.angle_gamma   90.00
#
_symmetry.space_group_name_H-M   'P 1'
#
loop_
_entity.id
_entity.type
_entity.pdbx_description
1 polymer ?
#
loop_
_entity_poly.entity_id
_entity_poly.type
_entity_poly.pdbx_seq_one_letter_code
_entity_poly.pdbx_strand_id
1 'polypeptide(L)'
;MARNSDNDMCKEERKRESFFKVLQRVDISSENMRALPYDFVRSFSNNELSRKMKIKARWGSSWEVEICKNPRFYFMEKSGWEKFVSDNALGASEFLTFTHKGNMRFTVNIFMQDGKEMLQPPQSMSFMASSRSPKREQGIPSLATTIAAESNGGGNYKRKLNFEKKKAEESHNSKRTDKVFSVQRESAGASSSSVTEFSMFIKKSYLIYMWFPKSVQSIHMPKQRTIFKIHHPNMKKSWNVVYVVSGTKSSFSAGWKGLAQEYPLAVGDTCKFSFIKQHELILFVSKP
;
A
#
# COMPACT_ATOMS: atom_id res chain seq x y z
N MET A 1 -26.68 22.19 31.96
CA MET A 1 -26.37 21.43 30.73
C MET A 1 -24.87 21.19 30.68
N ALA A 2 -24.42 19.95 30.84
CA ALA A 2 -23.00 19.62 30.66
C ALA A 2 -22.64 19.74 29.17
N ARG A 3 -21.78 20.70 28.81
CA ARG A 3 -21.22 20.77 27.45
C ARG A 3 -20.33 19.55 27.25
N ASN A 4 -20.65 18.72 26.27
CA ASN A 4 -19.90 17.51 25.96
C ASN A 4 -18.59 17.93 25.28
N SER A 5 -17.49 17.99 26.04
CA SER A 5 -16.21 18.58 25.61
C SER A 5 -15.66 17.97 24.32
N ASP A 6 -15.92 16.68 24.10
CA ASP A 6 -15.49 15.97 22.90
C ASP A 6 -16.23 16.45 21.64
N ASN A 7 -17.51 16.80 21.78
CA ASN A 7 -18.32 17.29 20.66
C ASN A 7 -17.88 18.71 20.23
N ASP A 8 -17.52 19.55 21.20
CA ASP A 8 -17.00 20.89 20.93
C ASP A 8 -15.59 20.83 20.32
N MET A 9 -14.75 19.88 20.75
CA MET A 9 -13.45 19.61 20.14
C MET A 9 -13.62 19.19 18.66
N CYS A 10 -14.50 18.24 18.34
CA CYS A 10 -14.72 17.80 16.96
C CYS A 10 -15.22 18.94 16.05
N LYS A 11 -16.09 19.82 16.56
CA LYS A 11 -16.57 21.00 15.79
C LYS A 11 -15.44 21.98 15.50
N GLU A 12 -14.54 22.19 16.46
CA GLU A 12 -13.43 23.13 16.30
C GLU A 12 -12.29 22.56 15.44
N GLU A 13 -12.14 21.23 15.38
CA GLU A 13 -11.23 20.57 14.43
C GLU A 13 -11.71 20.67 12.98
N ARG A 14 -13.02 20.59 12.73
CA ARG A 14 -13.59 20.70 11.37
C ARG A 14 -13.34 22.04 10.68
N LYS A 15 -13.05 23.09 11.44
CA LYS A 15 -12.71 24.41 10.89
C LYS A 15 -11.25 24.54 10.46
N ARG A 16 -10.40 23.56 10.81
CA ARG A 16 -8.95 23.62 10.59
C ARG A 16 -8.58 22.86 9.33
N GLU A 17 -7.59 23.40 8.61
CA GLU A 17 -7.02 22.72 7.45
C GLU A 17 -6.51 21.34 7.85
N SER A 18 -6.97 20.33 7.12
CA SER A 18 -6.72 18.94 7.44
C SER A 18 -6.51 18.15 6.17
N PHE A 19 -5.74 17.07 6.27
CA PHE A 19 -5.59 16.09 5.20
C PHE A 19 -5.54 14.68 5.75
N PHE A 20 -5.69 13.69 4.88
CA PHE A 20 -5.62 12.28 5.29
C PHE A 20 -4.66 11.48 4.42
N LYS A 21 -4.24 10.32 4.94
CA LYS A 21 -3.42 9.34 4.24
C LYS A 21 -3.92 7.93 4.53
N VAL A 22 -3.94 7.07 3.52
CA VAL A 22 -4.18 5.63 3.68
C VAL A 22 -2.85 4.93 3.47
N LEU A 23 -2.33 4.28 4.50
CA LEU A 23 -1.02 3.65 4.44
C LEU A 23 -1.11 2.27 3.80
N GLN A 24 -0.26 1.98 2.81
CA GLN A 24 -0.13 0.64 2.26
C GLN A 24 1.31 0.16 2.39
N ARG A 25 1.49 -1.05 2.92
CA ARG A 25 2.78 -1.71 3.16
C ARG A 25 3.76 -1.60 2.00
N VAL A 26 3.27 -1.72 0.77
CA VAL A 26 4.09 -1.74 -0.45
C VAL A 26 4.75 -0.38 -0.72
N ASP A 27 4.14 0.73 -0.29
CA ASP A 27 4.54 2.08 -0.67
C ASP A 27 4.87 3.00 0.52
N ILE A 28 4.94 2.48 1.74
CA ILE A 28 4.98 3.28 2.98
C ILE A 28 6.17 4.26 3.07
N SER A 29 7.32 3.91 2.47
CA SER A 29 8.52 4.75 2.45
C SER A 29 8.63 5.61 1.17
N SER A 30 7.76 5.42 0.18
CA SER A 30 7.83 6.13 -1.10
C SER A 30 7.59 7.64 -0.93
N GLU A 31 8.22 8.46 -1.79
CA GLU A 31 7.99 9.91 -1.79
C GLU A 31 6.52 10.27 -2.06
N ASN A 32 5.84 9.54 -2.96
CA ASN A 32 4.44 9.76 -3.26
C ASN A 32 3.54 9.51 -2.03
N MET A 33 3.82 8.46 -1.26
CA MET A 33 3.09 8.20 0.00
C MET A 33 3.37 9.30 1.04
N ARG A 34 4.58 9.84 1.06
CA ARG A 34 4.99 10.94 1.96
C ARG A 34 4.61 12.34 1.46
N ALA A 35 4.07 12.48 0.25
CA ALA A 35 3.73 13.76 -0.35
C ALA A 35 2.61 14.49 0.41
N LEU A 36 2.76 15.80 0.62
CA LEU A 36 1.68 16.61 1.17
C LEU A 36 0.70 17.00 0.04
N PRO A 37 -0.62 17.02 0.28
CA PRO A 37 -1.57 17.43 -0.76
C PRO A 37 -1.30 18.86 -1.24
N TYR A 38 -1.37 19.08 -2.55
CA TYR A 38 -1.06 20.37 -3.15
C TYR A 38 -1.92 21.52 -2.57
N ASP A 39 -3.24 21.30 -2.49
CA ASP A 39 -4.17 22.30 -1.94
C ASP A 39 -4.01 22.54 -0.45
N PHE A 40 -3.42 21.59 0.27
CA PHE A 40 -3.03 21.79 1.66
C PHE A 40 -1.76 22.63 1.74
N VAL A 41 -0.74 22.34 0.93
CA VAL A 41 0.54 23.05 0.99
C VAL A 41 0.44 24.51 0.54
N ARG A 42 -0.46 24.84 -0.40
CA ARG A 42 -0.58 26.19 -0.96
C ARG A 42 -1.01 27.26 0.07
N SER A 43 -1.56 26.87 1.21
CA SER A 43 -1.93 27.80 2.29
C SER A 43 -0.73 28.24 3.15
N PHE A 44 0.44 27.63 2.95
CA PHE A 44 1.65 27.89 3.73
C PHE A 44 2.69 28.68 2.95
N SER A 45 3.41 29.55 3.66
CA SER A 45 4.57 30.25 3.10
C SER A 45 5.79 29.34 2.96
N ASN A 46 6.73 29.69 2.07
CA ASN A 46 7.98 28.94 1.92
C ASN A 46 8.81 28.88 3.22
N ASN A 47 8.74 29.93 4.05
CA ASN A 47 9.42 29.99 5.34
C ASN A 47 8.78 29.07 6.39
N GLU A 48 7.48 28.78 6.29
CA GLU A 48 6.83 27.77 7.13
C GLU A 48 7.18 26.37 6.66
N LEU A 49 7.18 26.15 5.34
CA LEU A 49 7.51 24.86 4.72
C LEU A 49 8.99 24.48 4.84
N SER A 50 9.87 25.39 5.23
CA SER A 50 11.27 25.08 5.57
C SER A 50 11.44 24.63 7.03
N ARG A 51 10.40 24.72 7.87
CA ARG A 51 10.43 24.26 9.26
C ARG A 51 10.09 22.78 9.36
N LYS A 52 10.46 22.16 10.47
CA LYS A 52 10.00 20.81 10.81
C LYS A 52 8.53 20.86 11.21
N MET A 53 7.77 19.92 10.66
CA MET A 53 6.40 19.63 11.07
C MET A 53 6.43 18.81 12.36
N LYS A 54 5.63 19.21 13.36
CA LYS A 54 5.47 18.45 14.61
C LYS A 54 4.14 17.71 14.59
N ILE A 55 4.21 16.39 14.48
CA ILE A 55 3.06 15.48 14.52
C ILE A 55 2.84 15.06 15.96
N LYS A 56 1.62 15.21 16.50
CA LYS A 56 1.26 14.80 17.86
C LYS A 56 0.06 13.85 17.82
N ALA A 57 0.22 12.65 18.38
CA ALA A 57 -0.88 11.73 18.55
C ALA A 57 -1.74 12.07 19.77
N ARG A 58 -2.94 11.50 19.84
CA ARG A 58 -3.89 11.77 20.94
C ARG A 58 -3.37 11.36 22.31
N TRP A 59 -2.61 10.27 22.39
CA TRP A 59 -1.95 9.79 23.61
C TRP A 59 -0.66 10.58 23.98
N GLY A 60 -0.38 11.68 23.29
CA GLY A 60 0.65 12.64 23.70
C GLY A 60 2.01 12.49 23.04
N SER A 61 2.34 11.33 22.47
CA SER A 61 3.57 11.13 21.70
C SER A 61 3.66 12.11 20.54
N SER A 62 4.88 12.59 20.25
CA SER A 62 5.11 13.50 19.15
C SER A 62 6.38 13.19 18.35
N TRP A 63 6.33 13.48 17.06
CA TRP A 63 7.42 13.28 16.11
C TRP A 63 7.68 14.57 15.36
N GLU A 64 8.95 14.88 15.13
CA GLU A 64 9.36 15.96 14.25
C GLU A 64 9.77 15.38 12.91
N VAL A 65 9.19 15.93 11.85
CA VAL A 65 9.41 15.47 10.48
C VAL A 65 9.73 16.69 9.65
N GLU A 66 10.90 16.69 9.02
CA GLU A 66 11.27 17.76 8.09
C GLU A 66 10.40 17.71 6.84
N ILE A 67 10.14 18.87 6.24
CA ILE A 67 9.44 18.97 4.97
C ILE A 67 10.48 19.22 3.89
N CYS A 68 10.58 18.27 2.96
CA CYS A 68 11.43 18.37 1.79
C CYS A 68 10.60 18.79 0.58
N LYS A 69 11.29 19.27 -0.46
CA LYS A 69 10.70 19.62 -1.75
C LYS A 69 11.50 18.97 -2.87
N ASN A 70 10.81 18.33 -3.81
CA ASN A 70 11.37 17.95 -5.10
C ASN A 70 10.73 18.86 -6.18
N PRO A 71 11.14 18.77 -7.46
CA PRO A 71 10.57 19.63 -8.51
C PRO A 71 9.06 19.51 -8.71
N ARG A 72 8.40 18.49 -8.16
CA ARG A 72 6.96 18.22 -8.35
C ARG A 72 6.11 18.55 -7.12
N PHE A 73 6.58 18.25 -5.92
CA PHE A 73 5.78 18.38 -4.70
C PHE A 73 6.62 18.50 -3.43
N TYR A 74 5.98 18.98 -2.36
CA TYR A 74 6.50 18.90 -1.00
C TYR A 74 6.14 17.56 -0.38
N PHE A 75 7.04 17.01 0.44
CA PHE A 75 6.88 15.71 1.07
C PHE A 75 7.59 15.64 2.42
N MET A 76 7.08 14.78 3.30
CA MET A 76 7.70 14.50 4.59
C MET A 76 9.03 13.77 4.42
N GLU A 77 10.09 14.21 5.09
CA GLU A 77 11.41 13.60 5.11
C GLU A 77 11.34 12.13 5.58
N LYS A 78 12.26 11.30 5.06
CA LYS A 78 12.18 9.84 5.19
C LYS A 78 12.38 9.37 6.64
N SER A 79 13.43 9.84 7.32
CA SER A 79 13.80 9.40 8.66
C SER A 79 12.75 9.75 9.72
N GLY A 80 12.23 10.99 9.71
CA GLY A 80 11.18 11.42 10.63
C GLY A 80 9.87 10.68 10.37
N TRP A 81 9.52 10.46 9.10
CA TRP A 81 8.34 9.68 8.71
C TRP A 81 8.46 8.21 9.11
N GLU A 82 9.59 7.55 8.82
CA GLU A 82 9.80 6.14 9.15
C GLU A 82 9.83 5.91 10.66
N LYS A 83 10.37 6.86 11.43
CA LYS A 83 10.27 6.83 12.90
C LYS A 83 8.82 6.91 13.36
N PHE A 84 8.03 7.84 12.83
CA PHE A 84 6.59 7.93 13.12
C PHE A 84 5.85 6.63 12.77
N VAL A 85 6.14 6.03 11.62
CA VAL A 85 5.54 4.76 11.18
C VAL A 85 5.93 3.61 12.12
N SER A 86 7.21 3.49 12.44
CA SER A 86 7.76 2.40 13.25
C SER A 86 7.26 2.47 14.69
N ASP A 87 7.32 3.64 15.33
CA ASP A 87 6.88 3.82 16.72
C ASP A 87 5.39 3.50 16.90
N ASN A 88 4.61 3.59 15.82
CA ASN A 88 3.17 3.35 15.80
C ASN A 88 2.78 2.03 15.13
N ALA A 89 3.74 1.17 14.80
CA ALA A 89 3.52 -0.14 14.16
C ALA A 89 2.64 -0.08 12.89
N LEU A 90 2.79 0.97 12.09
CA LEU A 90 1.93 1.22 10.92
C LEU A 90 2.40 0.49 9.66
N GLY A 91 1.51 0.39 8.67
CA GLY A 91 1.75 -0.19 7.35
C GLY A 91 0.74 -1.27 6.95
N ALA A 92 -0.20 -1.62 7.82
CA ALA A 92 -1.21 -2.65 7.58
C ALA A 92 -2.58 -2.07 7.14
N SER A 93 -2.60 -1.01 6.33
CA SER A 93 -3.84 -0.37 5.82
C SER A 93 -4.51 0.61 6.79
N GLU A 94 -3.73 1.29 7.63
CA GLU A 94 -4.24 2.31 8.54
C GLU A 94 -4.65 3.59 7.79
N PHE A 95 -5.71 4.23 8.28
CA PHE A 95 -6.18 5.53 7.82
C PHE A 95 -5.73 6.60 8.82
N LEU A 96 -5.03 7.61 8.35
CA LEU A 96 -4.48 8.70 9.15
C LEU A 96 -5.20 10.00 8.79
N THR A 97 -5.56 10.81 9.79
CA THR A 97 -5.97 12.20 9.58
C THR A 97 -5.00 13.13 10.29
N PHE A 98 -4.59 14.19 9.60
CA PHE A 98 -3.70 15.23 10.09
C PHE A 98 -4.48 16.53 10.15
N THR A 99 -4.61 17.12 11.33
CA THR A 99 -5.30 18.39 11.55
C THR A 99 -4.29 19.47 11.94
N HIS A 100 -4.19 20.53 11.15
CA HIS A 100 -3.26 21.62 11.42
C HIS A 100 -3.71 22.45 12.63
N LYS A 101 -2.77 22.75 13.53
CA LYS A 101 -3.00 23.52 14.77
C LYS A 101 -2.25 24.85 14.80
N GLY A 102 -1.70 25.29 13.67
CA GLY A 102 -0.83 26.47 13.57
C GLY A 102 0.63 26.16 13.91
N ASN A 103 1.53 26.99 13.39
CA ASN A 103 2.99 26.88 13.60
C ASN A 103 3.55 25.51 13.22
N MET A 104 3.09 24.93 12.10
CA MET A 104 3.52 23.61 11.61
C MET A 104 3.30 22.47 12.64
N ARG A 105 2.34 22.64 13.56
CA ARG A 105 1.93 21.60 14.50
C ARG A 105 0.68 20.91 13.99
N PHE A 106 0.67 19.59 14.12
CA PHE A 106 -0.39 18.73 13.61
C PHE A 106 -0.83 17.78 14.71
N THR A 107 -2.14 17.62 14.90
CA THR A 107 -2.65 16.43 15.57
C THR A 107 -2.85 15.33 14.54
N VAL A 108 -2.54 14.09 14.91
CA VAL A 108 -2.80 12.91 14.10
C VAL A 108 -3.77 11.98 14.83
N ASN A 109 -4.83 11.57 14.13
CA ASN A 109 -5.68 10.45 14.54
C ASN A 109 -5.37 9.27 13.62
N ILE A 110 -5.17 8.10 14.21
CA ILE A 110 -4.80 6.86 13.52
C ILE A 110 -5.96 5.90 13.64
N PHE A 111 -6.50 5.44 12.52
CA PHE A 111 -7.59 4.48 12.46
C PHE A 111 -7.07 3.16 11.92
N MET A 112 -7.32 2.09 12.67
CA MET A 112 -6.97 0.73 12.28
C MET A 112 -7.83 0.27 11.10
N GLN A 113 -7.48 -0.89 10.53
CA GLN A 113 -8.21 -1.47 9.39
C GLN A 113 -9.69 -1.76 9.70
N ASP A 114 -10.04 -1.97 10.97
CA ASP A 114 -11.42 -2.16 11.43
C ASP A 114 -12.20 -0.84 11.58
N GLY A 115 -11.57 0.30 11.27
CA GLY A 115 -12.16 1.63 11.35
C GLY A 115 -12.11 2.25 12.76
N LYS A 116 -11.55 1.58 13.77
CA LYS A 116 -11.44 2.14 15.12
C LYS A 116 -10.22 3.02 15.26
N GLU A 117 -10.40 4.14 15.96
CA GLU A 117 -9.28 5.00 16.33
C GLU A 117 -8.38 4.28 17.35
N MET A 118 -7.08 4.31 17.09
CA MET A 118 -6.05 3.90 18.02
C MET A 118 -5.90 5.00 19.08
N LEU A 119 -6.29 4.72 20.32
CA LEU A 119 -6.27 5.71 21.42
C LEU A 119 -5.02 5.61 22.30
N GLN A 120 -4.22 4.56 22.12
CA GLN A 120 -3.00 4.29 22.90
C GLN A 120 -1.90 3.79 21.97
N PRO A 121 -0.61 3.95 22.35
CA PRO A 121 0.50 3.38 21.59
C PRO A 121 0.34 1.86 21.42
N PRO A 122 0.85 1.28 20.32
CA PRO A 122 0.94 -0.17 20.18
C PRO A 122 1.69 -0.76 21.38
N GLN A 123 1.04 -1.67 22.11
CA GLN A 123 1.71 -2.37 23.20
C GLN A 123 2.74 -3.33 22.59
N SER A 124 4.01 -3.17 22.98
CA SER A 124 5.06 -4.11 22.63
C SER A 124 4.67 -5.54 23.02
N MET A 125 4.85 -6.50 22.10
CA MET A 125 4.66 -7.93 22.34
C MET A 125 5.49 -8.47 23.52
N SER A 126 6.51 -7.73 24.00
CA SER A 126 7.27 -8.09 25.20
C SER A 126 6.48 -7.98 26.50
N PHE A 127 5.43 -7.17 26.56
CA PHE A 127 4.63 -6.98 27.78
C PHE A 127 3.65 -8.15 28.01
N MET A 128 3.08 -8.71 26.94
CA MET A 128 2.19 -9.89 27.03
C MET A 128 2.95 -11.19 27.40
N ALA A 129 4.27 -11.24 27.15
CA ALA A 129 5.09 -12.37 27.61
C ALA A 129 5.28 -12.38 29.14
N SER A 130 5.23 -11.21 29.80
CA SER A 130 5.37 -11.11 31.26
C SER A 130 4.07 -11.34 32.02
N SER A 131 2.91 -11.28 31.37
CA SER A 131 1.61 -11.56 32.02
C SER A 131 1.22 -13.05 31.99
N ARG A 132 1.98 -13.90 31.30
CA ARG A 132 1.86 -15.37 31.34
C ARG A 132 2.93 -15.98 32.25
N SER A 133 2.94 -15.60 33.52
CA SER A 133 3.60 -16.39 34.56
C SER A 133 2.52 -17.07 35.40
N PRO A 134 2.43 -18.41 35.41
CA PRO A 134 1.55 -19.12 36.33
C PRO A 134 1.94 -18.80 37.78
N LYS A 135 0.95 -18.45 38.60
CA LYS A 135 1.13 -18.28 40.05
C LYS A 135 1.55 -19.62 40.67
N ARG A 136 2.53 -19.54 41.59
CA ARG A 136 3.14 -20.62 42.37
C ARG A 136 2.13 -21.52 43.10
N GLU A 137 2.47 -22.80 43.19
CA GLU A 137 2.23 -23.64 44.36
C GLU A 137 3.58 -24.04 44.98
N GLN A 138 3.61 -24.17 46.31
CA GLN A 138 4.79 -24.22 47.18
C GLN A 138 5.32 -25.65 47.41
N GLY A 139 6.63 -25.80 47.68
CA GLY A 139 7.20 -27.03 48.24
C GLY A 139 8.74 -27.12 48.33
N ILE A 140 9.30 -26.54 49.42
CA ILE A 140 10.50 -26.94 50.24
C ILE A 140 11.93 -26.98 49.62
N PRO A 141 13.00 -26.51 50.33
CA PRO A 141 14.31 -26.19 49.78
C PRO A 141 15.43 -27.22 50.09
N SER A 142 16.45 -27.33 49.21
CA SER A 142 17.74 -27.93 49.60
C SER A 142 18.97 -27.28 48.93
N LEU A 143 19.75 -26.62 49.78
CA LEU A 143 21.21 -26.46 49.89
C LEU A 143 22.14 -26.66 48.65
N ALA A 144 22.84 -25.55 48.35
CA ALA A 144 24.23 -25.33 47.89
C ALA A 144 24.98 -26.37 47.02
N THR A 145 25.69 -25.88 45.99
CA THR A 145 27.17 -25.91 45.94
C THR A 145 27.70 -25.02 44.80
N THR A 146 28.62 -24.13 45.17
CA THR A 146 29.51 -23.36 44.30
C THR A 146 30.63 -24.26 43.78
N ILE A 147 30.86 -24.34 42.46
CA ILE A 147 32.19 -24.58 41.90
C ILE A 147 32.35 -23.74 40.63
N ALA A 148 33.30 -22.81 40.68
CA ALA A 148 33.90 -22.17 39.53
C ALA A 148 34.96 -23.11 38.93
N ALA A 149 35.01 -23.20 37.60
CA ALA A 149 36.24 -23.55 36.87
C ALA A 149 36.16 -22.97 35.46
N GLU A 150 37.10 -22.06 35.19
CA GLU A 150 37.41 -21.49 33.89
C GLU A 150 38.09 -22.53 32.99
N SER A 151 37.86 -22.46 31.67
CA SER A 151 38.94 -22.45 30.67
C SER A 151 38.37 -22.29 29.24
N ASN A 152 38.63 -21.10 28.69
CA ASN A 152 39.08 -20.76 27.34
C ASN A 152 38.59 -21.50 26.09
N GLY A 153 38.01 -20.71 25.18
CA GLY A 153 37.91 -20.96 23.75
C GLY A 153 37.56 -19.67 23.01
N GLY A 154 38.54 -18.77 22.87
CA GLY A 154 38.39 -17.49 22.17
C GLY A 154 38.35 -17.62 20.65
N GLY A 155 37.64 -16.68 20.01
CA GLY A 155 37.56 -16.56 18.56
C GLY A 155 36.80 -15.31 18.11
N ASN A 156 37.44 -14.14 18.20
CA ASN A 156 37.04 -12.90 17.53
C ASN A 156 37.00 -13.10 16.01
N TYR A 157 36.12 -12.40 15.28
CA TYR A 157 36.52 -11.52 14.15
C TYR A 157 35.44 -10.48 13.83
N LYS A 158 35.74 -9.21 14.13
CA LYS A 158 35.18 -8.03 13.46
C LYS A 158 35.79 -7.94 12.05
N ARG A 159 35.03 -7.52 11.04
CA ARG A 159 35.60 -6.83 9.88
C ARG A 159 34.67 -5.76 9.29
N LYS A 160 35.14 -4.51 9.39
CA LYS A 160 34.77 -3.36 8.56
C LYS A 160 35.41 -3.51 7.16
N LEU A 161 34.79 -2.97 6.12
CA LEU A 161 35.43 -2.36 4.93
C LEU A 161 34.38 -1.41 4.33
N ASN A 162 34.49 -0.08 4.47
CA ASN A 162 35.34 0.91 3.80
C ASN A 162 34.82 1.40 2.44
N PHE A 163 34.79 2.73 2.34
CA PHE A 163 34.33 3.58 1.26
C PHE A 163 35.55 4.03 0.47
N GLU A 164 35.57 3.86 -0.85
CA GLU A 164 36.53 4.55 -1.71
C GLU A 164 35.92 4.87 -3.08
N LYS A 165 36.11 6.12 -3.50
CA LYS A 165 35.73 6.68 -4.80
C LYS A 165 36.69 6.19 -5.89
N LYS A 166 36.17 5.85 -7.07
CA LYS A 166 36.80 6.20 -8.37
C LYS A 166 35.75 6.26 -9.48
N LYS A 167 35.97 7.19 -10.42
CA LYS A 167 35.09 7.60 -11.53
C LYS A 167 35.22 6.68 -12.76
N ALA A 168 34.10 6.65 -13.50
CA ALA A 168 33.89 6.56 -14.95
C ALA A 168 34.66 5.52 -15.79
N GLU A 169 33.90 4.58 -16.38
CA GLU A 169 33.85 4.37 -17.84
C GLU A 169 32.60 3.55 -18.23
N GLU A 170 32.19 3.73 -19.48
CA GLU A 170 30.93 3.32 -20.10
C GLU A 170 30.74 1.80 -20.24
N SER A 171 29.48 1.36 -20.26
CA SER A 171 28.87 0.61 -21.37
C SER A 171 27.84 -0.44 -20.93
N HIS A 172 26.85 -0.62 -21.82
CA HIS A 172 25.89 -1.73 -21.92
C HIS A 172 24.67 -1.77 -20.97
N ASN A 173 23.70 -0.94 -21.37
CA ASN A 173 22.26 -1.14 -21.36
C ASN A 173 21.80 -2.62 -21.21
N SER A 174 21.01 -2.94 -20.18
CA SER A 174 20.43 -4.27 -19.98
C SER A 174 18.95 -4.19 -19.55
N LYS A 175 18.09 -4.60 -20.50
CA LYS A 175 16.88 -5.42 -20.33
C LYS A 175 15.68 -4.84 -19.56
N ARG A 176 14.71 -4.33 -20.33
CA ARG A 176 13.28 -4.62 -20.10
C ARG A 176 12.79 -5.55 -21.20
N THR A 177 12.66 -6.82 -20.86
CA THR A 177 11.99 -7.83 -21.70
C THR A 177 10.48 -7.67 -21.57
N ASP A 178 9.91 -6.85 -22.44
CA ASP A 178 8.49 -6.95 -22.82
C ASP A 178 8.38 -7.94 -23.98
N LYS A 179 7.92 -9.16 -23.69
CA LYS A 179 7.34 -10.12 -24.65
C LYS A 179 6.24 -10.85 -23.85
N VAL A 180 5.01 -11.04 -24.33
CA VAL A 180 4.61 -11.59 -25.64
C VAL A 180 3.22 -11.05 -26.03
N PHE A 181 3.06 -10.72 -27.31
CA PHE A 181 1.78 -10.60 -28.03
C PHE A 181 1.90 -11.58 -29.21
N SER A 182 0.97 -12.52 -29.37
CA SER A 182 0.87 -13.36 -30.58
C SER A 182 -0.34 -12.90 -31.38
N VAL A 183 -0.09 -12.20 -32.49
CA VAL A 183 -1.10 -11.93 -33.53
C VAL A 183 -0.83 -12.90 -34.65
N GLN A 184 -1.71 -13.88 -34.82
CA GLN A 184 -1.73 -14.70 -36.02
C GLN A 184 -2.57 -13.93 -37.06
N ARG A 185 -1.96 -13.59 -38.19
CA ARG A 185 -2.58 -12.89 -39.31
C ARG A 185 -2.70 -13.90 -40.44
N GLU A 186 -3.87 -14.52 -40.58
CA GLU A 186 -4.19 -15.31 -41.77
C GLU A 186 -5.02 -14.46 -42.73
N SER A 187 -4.53 -14.39 -43.96
CA SER A 187 -5.16 -13.71 -45.09
C SER A 187 -5.75 -14.78 -46.00
N ALA A 188 -7.08 -14.82 -46.11
CA ALA A 188 -7.85 -15.04 -47.34
C ALA A 188 -9.34 -14.93 -47.02
N GLY A 189 -10.11 -14.44 -47.98
CA GLY A 189 -11.43 -13.85 -47.79
C GLY A 189 -12.56 -14.81 -47.41
N ALA A 190 -13.39 -14.33 -46.47
CA ALA A 190 -14.85 -14.43 -46.41
C ALA A 190 -15.27 -13.82 -45.06
N SER A 191 -16.35 -13.03 -45.05
CA SER A 191 -16.88 -12.33 -43.87
C SER A 191 -16.77 -13.12 -42.56
N SER A 192 -15.87 -12.69 -41.68
CA SER A 192 -15.82 -13.14 -40.29
C SER A 192 -15.62 -11.92 -39.43
N SER A 193 -16.65 -11.60 -38.64
CA SER A 193 -16.60 -10.59 -37.57
C SER A 193 -15.35 -10.84 -36.73
N SER A 194 -14.37 -9.95 -36.80
CA SER A 194 -13.10 -10.09 -36.07
C SER A 194 -13.36 -10.03 -34.56
N VAL A 195 -13.56 -11.20 -33.95
CA VAL A 195 -13.69 -11.36 -32.51
C VAL A 195 -12.40 -10.82 -31.89
N THR A 196 -12.53 -9.69 -31.19
CA THR A 196 -11.40 -9.10 -30.50
C THR A 196 -11.17 -9.90 -29.23
N GLU A 197 -9.92 -10.29 -28.99
CA GLU A 197 -9.53 -11.02 -27.79
C GLU A 197 -8.26 -10.39 -27.20
N PHE A 198 -8.11 -10.49 -25.89
CA PHE A 198 -6.85 -10.11 -25.22
C PHE A 198 -6.57 -11.04 -24.05
N SER A 199 -5.29 -11.21 -23.74
CA SER A 199 -4.85 -12.09 -22.64
C SER A 199 -4.06 -11.31 -21.59
N MET A 200 -4.21 -11.73 -20.34
CA MET A 200 -3.65 -11.06 -19.17
C MET A 200 -3.12 -12.08 -18.19
N PHE A 201 -1.85 -11.93 -17.81
CA PHE A 201 -1.22 -12.74 -16.77
C PHE A 201 -1.58 -12.22 -15.38
N ILE A 202 -2.09 -13.10 -14.51
CA ILE A 202 -2.56 -12.74 -13.18
C ILE A 202 -1.39 -12.60 -12.20
N LYS A 203 -1.18 -11.36 -11.74
CA LYS A 203 -0.26 -11.00 -10.67
C LYS A 203 -1.00 -10.93 -9.34
N LYS A 204 -0.28 -10.96 -8.21
CA LYS A 204 -0.89 -10.89 -6.86
C LYS A 204 -1.83 -9.70 -6.68
N SER A 205 -1.47 -8.51 -7.20
CA SER A 205 -2.33 -7.33 -7.15
C SER A 205 -3.62 -7.46 -7.97
N TYR A 206 -3.59 -8.27 -9.04
CA TYR A 206 -4.72 -8.44 -9.95
C TYR A 206 -5.84 -9.30 -9.37
N LEU A 207 -5.61 -10.04 -8.28
CA LEU A 207 -6.68 -10.75 -7.58
C LEU A 207 -7.64 -9.80 -6.84
N ILE A 208 -7.24 -8.53 -6.64
CA ILE A 208 -8.06 -7.50 -6.00
C ILE A 208 -8.52 -6.47 -7.04
N TYR A 209 -7.57 -5.93 -7.83
CA TYR A 209 -7.83 -4.95 -8.89
C TYR A 209 -7.05 -5.32 -10.15
N MET A 210 -7.76 -5.64 -11.23
CA MET A 210 -7.11 -6.00 -12.49
C MET A 210 -6.81 -4.75 -13.32
N TRP A 211 -5.55 -4.34 -13.32
CA TRP A 211 -5.08 -3.19 -14.10
C TRP A 211 -4.80 -3.57 -15.56
N PHE A 212 -5.22 -2.70 -16.47
CA PHE A 212 -4.98 -2.86 -17.90
C PHE A 212 -3.72 -2.12 -18.36
N PRO A 213 -2.76 -2.81 -19.00
CA PRO A 213 -1.66 -2.17 -19.71
C PRO A 213 -2.18 -1.22 -20.79
N LYS A 214 -1.42 -0.15 -21.09
CA LYS A 214 -1.79 0.84 -22.12
C LYS A 214 -2.06 0.21 -23.49
N SER A 215 -1.38 -0.88 -23.83
CA SER A 215 -1.55 -1.62 -25.09
C SER A 215 -2.92 -2.26 -25.26
N VAL A 216 -3.59 -2.65 -24.16
CA VAL A 216 -4.94 -3.24 -24.18
C VAL A 216 -6.03 -2.15 -24.18
N GLN A 217 -5.68 -0.91 -23.82
CA GLN A 217 -6.63 0.20 -23.71
C GLN A 217 -7.08 0.74 -25.08
N SER A 218 -6.26 0.58 -26.13
CA SER A 218 -6.49 1.23 -27.42
C SER A 218 -7.47 0.52 -28.34
N ILE A 219 -7.87 -0.71 -28.01
CA ILE A 219 -8.75 -1.52 -28.88
C ILE A 219 -9.94 -2.01 -28.04
N HIS A 220 -11.14 -1.51 -28.37
CA HIS A 220 -12.45 -1.89 -27.79
C HIS A 220 -12.74 -1.58 -26.32
N MET A 221 -11.83 -0.95 -25.57
CA MET A 221 -12.13 -0.51 -24.19
C MET A 221 -12.78 0.88 -24.16
N PRO A 222 -13.83 1.11 -23.33
CA PRO A 222 -14.51 2.40 -23.28
C PRO A 222 -13.63 3.48 -22.64
N LYS A 223 -13.91 4.75 -22.98
CA LYS A 223 -13.22 5.92 -22.40
C LYS A 223 -13.81 6.35 -21.05
N GLN A 224 -15.00 5.85 -20.73
CA GLN A 224 -15.74 6.20 -19.52
C GLN A 224 -15.92 4.97 -18.63
N ARG A 225 -16.36 5.24 -17.39
CA ARG A 225 -16.77 4.20 -16.46
C ARG A 225 -17.95 3.42 -17.04
N THR A 226 -17.81 2.09 -17.08
CA THR A 226 -18.79 1.19 -17.70
C THR A 226 -18.87 -0.11 -16.90
N ILE A 227 -20.00 -0.81 -16.98
CA ILE A 227 -20.16 -2.15 -16.41
C ILE A 227 -19.98 -3.16 -17.54
N PHE A 228 -19.04 -4.09 -17.35
CA PHE A 228 -18.88 -5.26 -18.20
C PHE A 228 -19.63 -6.44 -17.61
N LYS A 229 -20.34 -7.19 -18.45
CA LYS A 229 -20.82 -8.52 -18.08
C LYS A 229 -19.81 -9.55 -18.55
N ILE A 230 -19.22 -10.29 -17.63
CA ILE A 230 -18.21 -11.31 -17.92
C ILE A 230 -18.85 -12.67 -17.67
N HIS A 231 -18.80 -13.55 -18.66
CA HIS A 231 -19.36 -14.89 -18.61
C HIS A 231 -18.28 -15.93 -18.36
N HIS A 232 -18.65 -16.95 -17.60
CA HIS A 232 -17.93 -18.21 -17.59
C HIS A 232 -18.09 -18.89 -18.97
N PRO A 233 -17.13 -19.70 -19.46
CA PRO A 233 -17.21 -20.34 -20.79
C PRO A 233 -18.45 -21.20 -21.01
N ASN A 234 -19.06 -21.73 -19.94
CA ASN A 234 -20.28 -22.51 -20.00
C ASN A 234 -21.57 -21.66 -20.12
N MET A 235 -21.48 -20.33 -20.12
CA MET A 235 -22.58 -19.36 -20.18
C MET A 235 -23.63 -19.47 -19.04
N LYS A 236 -23.44 -20.36 -18.07
CA LYS A 236 -24.37 -20.54 -16.93
C LYS A 236 -24.16 -19.53 -15.82
N LYS A 237 -22.96 -18.94 -15.76
CA LYS A 237 -22.57 -18.00 -14.72
C LYS A 237 -21.99 -16.74 -15.34
N SER A 238 -22.36 -15.60 -14.77
CA SER A 238 -21.86 -14.31 -15.22
C SER A 238 -21.69 -13.36 -14.03
N TRP A 239 -20.83 -12.37 -14.21
CA TRP A 239 -20.51 -11.36 -13.21
C TRP A 239 -20.59 -9.97 -13.84
N ASN A 240 -21.16 -9.02 -13.12
CA ASN A 240 -21.10 -7.61 -13.47
C ASN A 240 -19.85 -7.01 -12.84
N VAL A 241 -18.93 -6.53 -13.67
CA VAL A 241 -17.64 -6.00 -13.27
C VAL A 241 -17.52 -4.55 -13.72
N VAL A 242 -17.24 -3.65 -12.79
CA VAL A 242 -17.10 -2.22 -13.08
C VAL A 242 -15.72 -1.94 -13.65
N TYR A 243 -15.69 -1.45 -14.88
CA TYR A 243 -14.54 -0.88 -15.54
C TYR A 243 -14.43 0.62 -15.19
N VAL A 244 -13.27 1.03 -14.69
CA VAL A 244 -12.99 2.41 -14.29
C VAL A 244 -11.81 2.93 -15.09
N VAL A 245 -11.93 4.16 -15.58
CA VAL A 245 -10.85 4.93 -16.21
C VAL A 245 -10.48 6.07 -15.28
N SER A 246 -9.19 6.21 -14.98
CA SER A 246 -8.63 7.30 -14.16
C SER A 246 -7.39 7.85 -14.84
N GLY A 247 -7.54 8.96 -15.56
CA GLY A 247 -6.48 9.55 -16.38
C GLY A 247 -6.04 8.59 -17.50
N THR A 248 -4.80 8.12 -17.45
CA THR A 248 -4.21 7.19 -18.45
C THR A 248 -4.23 5.72 -18.00
N LYS A 249 -4.92 5.42 -16.90
CA LYS A 249 -5.01 4.07 -16.35
C LYS A 249 -6.45 3.60 -16.38
N SER A 250 -6.62 2.30 -16.57
CA SER A 250 -7.92 1.66 -16.40
C SER A 250 -7.81 0.32 -15.69
N SER A 251 -8.91 -0.10 -15.07
CA SER A 251 -8.98 -1.35 -14.31
C SER A 251 -10.39 -1.90 -14.24
N PHE A 252 -10.48 -3.21 -14.06
CA PHE A 252 -11.67 -3.82 -13.45
C PHE A 252 -11.58 -3.70 -11.93
N SER A 253 -12.68 -3.22 -11.33
CA SER A 253 -12.76 -2.80 -9.94
C SER A 253 -13.88 -3.55 -9.19
N ALA A 254 -14.99 -2.90 -8.87
CA ALA A 254 -16.12 -3.54 -8.19
C ALA A 254 -16.63 -4.76 -8.99
N GLY A 255 -16.95 -5.84 -8.29
CA GLY A 255 -17.34 -7.14 -8.88
C GLY A 255 -16.17 -8.03 -9.31
N TRP A 256 -14.98 -7.46 -9.57
CA TRP A 256 -13.82 -8.25 -10.03
C TRP A 256 -13.30 -9.23 -8.97
N LYS A 257 -13.11 -8.77 -7.72
CA LYS A 257 -12.63 -9.64 -6.63
C LYS A 257 -13.57 -10.84 -6.41
N GLY A 258 -14.89 -10.61 -6.48
CA GLY A 258 -15.89 -11.68 -6.37
C GLY A 258 -15.76 -12.69 -7.50
N LEU A 259 -15.67 -12.22 -8.75
CA LEU A 259 -15.38 -13.06 -9.92
C LEU A 259 -14.09 -13.85 -9.71
N ALA A 260 -13.00 -13.21 -9.31
CA ALA A 260 -11.69 -13.86 -9.13
C ALA A 260 -11.72 -14.97 -8.07
N GLN A 261 -12.51 -14.80 -7.00
CA GLN A 261 -12.70 -15.80 -5.96
C GLN A 261 -13.60 -16.96 -6.43
N GLU A 262 -14.65 -16.65 -7.18
CA GLU A 262 -15.63 -17.63 -7.66
C GLU A 262 -15.19 -18.40 -8.92
N TYR A 263 -14.29 -17.84 -9.73
CA TYR A 263 -13.58 -18.51 -10.83
C TYR A 263 -12.30 -19.24 -10.35
N PRO A 264 -12.08 -19.34 -9.04
CA PRO A 264 -10.76 -19.40 -8.38
C PRO A 264 -9.52 -19.08 -9.25
N LEU A 265 -9.32 -17.79 -9.54
CA LEU A 265 -8.10 -17.30 -10.18
C LEU A 265 -6.93 -17.33 -9.19
N ALA A 266 -5.76 -17.76 -9.68
CA ALA A 266 -4.52 -17.81 -8.92
C ALA A 266 -3.42 -16.97 -9.59
N VAL A 267 -2.40 -16.62 -8.80
CA VAL A 267 -1.19 -15.97 -9.34
C VAL A 267 -0.51 -16.95 -10.29
N GLY A 268 -0.21 -16.49 -11.51
CA GLY A 268 0.33 -17.35 -12.57
C GLY A 268 -0.67 -17.69 -13.66
N ASP A 269 -1.98 -17.59 -13.38
CA ASP A 269 -3.00 -17.88 -14.37
C ASP A 269 -2.96 -16.89 -15.54
N THR A 270 -3.27 -17.38 -16.74
CA THR A 270 -3.50 -16.54 -17.92
C THR A 270 -5.00 -16.43 -18.17
N CYS A 271 -5.54 -15.22 -18.05
CA CYS A 271 -6.93 -14.90 -18.34
C CYS A 271 -7.04 -14.37 -19.78
N LYS A 272 -7.73 -15.11 -20.65
CA LYS A 272 -8.09 -14.70 -22.00
C LYS A 272 -9.53 -14.21 -22.02
N PHE A 273 -9.74 -12.98 -22.48
CA PHE A 273 -11.05 -12.36 -22.61
C PHE A 273 -11.42 -12.25 -24.08
N SER A 274 -12.61 -12.73 -24.43
CA SER A 274 -13.15 -12.66 -25.79
C SER A 274 -14.44 -11.85 -25.78
N PHE A 275 -14.56 -10.87 -26.68
CA PHE A 275 -15.78 -10.06 -26.78
C PHE A 275 -16.90 -10.83 -27.48
N ILE A 276 -18.05 -10.95 -26.81
CA ILE A 276 -19.30 -11.41 -27.45
C ILE A 276 -19.95 -10.24 -28.19
N LYS A 277 -20.07 -9.11 -27.49
CA LYS A 277 -20.52 -7.82 -28.01
C LYS A 277 -19.98 -6.70 -27.12
N GLN A 278 -20.39 -5.47 -27.40
CA GLN A 278 -19.94 -4.32 -26.64
C GLN A 278 -20.23 -4.50 -25.14
N HIS A 279 -19.18 -4.40 -24.32
CA HIS A 279 -19.22 -4.55 -22.86
C HIS A 279 -19.65 -5.94 -22.35
N GLU A 280 -19.59 -6.97 -23.19
CA GLU A 280 -19.90 -8.35 -22.79
C GLU A 280 -18.80 -9.30 -23.24
N LEU A 281 -18.23 -10.02 -22.29
CA LEU A 281 -17.01 -10.82 -22.45
C LEU A 281 -17.24 -12.27 -22.02
N ILE A 282 -16.48 -13.19 -22.59
CA ILE A 282 -16.26 -14.53 -22.03
C ILE A 282 -14.83 -14.57 -21.48
N LEU A 283 -14.67 -15.13 -20.28
CA LEU A 283 -13.37 -15.34 -19.64
C LEU A 283 -12.95 -16.80 -19.75
N PHE A 284 -11.83 -17.07 -20.42
CA PHE A 284 -11.14 -18.35 -20.40
C PHE A 284 -9.89 -18.24 -19.54
N VAL A 285 -9.60 -19.28 -18.75
CA VAL A 285 -8.43 -19.28 -17.85
C VAL A 285 -7.58 -20.49 -18.14
N SER A 286 -6.31 -20.25 -18.42
CA SER A 286 -5.28 -21.27 -18.54
C SER A 286 -4.39 -21.24 -17.30
N LYS A 287 -4.15 -22.40 -16.71
CA LYS A 287 -3.24 -22.56 -15.58
C LYS A 287 -1.78 -22.59 -16.10
N PRO A 288 -0.81 -22.13 -15.28
CA PRO A 288 0.61 -22.18 -15.65
C PRO A 288 1.14 -23.60 -15.81
#